data_AF-A0A3M2F3T0-F1
#
_entry.id   AF-A0A3M2F3T0-F1
#
_cell.length_a   1.000
_cell.length_b   1.000
_cell.length_c   1.000
_cell.angle_alpha   90.00
_cell.angle_beta   90.00
_cell.angle_gamma   90.00
#
_symmetry.space_group_name_H-M   'P 1'
#
loop_
_entity.id
_entity.type
_entity.pdbx_description
1 polymer ?
#
loop_
_entity_poly.entity_id
_entity_poly.type
_entity_poly.pdbx_seq_one_letter_code
_entity_poly.pdbx_strand_id
1 'polypeptide(L)'
;MRCSFSILAGLLATGMIFGLSETWATGASSSETTHIVSAGETLFSIALHYYGDGTRYRRIAEANGLKPPYVIHPGQKLLIPGATAETASVGPSGSEPTTSPASPEEIARATSSAPLLLPTEMTALEVEGDARLIRSTEPARILRRGTRLEEGDILLLDSREARVLLSTSLGERLVLEGAARFEIRELSASEADSRRIYRLESGRLEFAVPHRPDLSLFAIHTPSGRVALRSGEGALTVLDSHRTAISIWRGEATVSNAFGVRDVPAGRGMILRTLEPSDTIVALPETPHVTIETAPHTIVVAIAAEAERNFRVILFSDADGMHNVGGVTGHTDQTGVAVRRLPARAGRYWIRCTTLTRTFLEGIPTAAGPILLREDNP
;
A
#
# COMPACT_ATOMS: atom_id res chain seq x y z
N MET A 1 -22.40 65.44 56.42
CA MET A 1 -21.94 66.21 57.60
C MET A 1 -21.21 65.23 58.51
N ARG A 2 -19.87 65.30 58.56
CA ARG A 2 -19.04 65.81 59.69
C ARG A 2 -19.03 64.80 60.86
N CYS A 3 -17.94 64.29 61.42
CA CYS A 3 -16.50 64.61 61.57
C CYS A 3 -15.76 63.27 61.84
N SER A 4 -14.54 62.93 61.45
CA SER A 4 -13.20 63.56 61.55
C SER A 4 -12.60 63.71 62.97
N PHE A 5 -11.48 62.97 63.17
CA PHE A 5 -10.25 63.24 63.94
C PHE A 5 -10.00 62.66 65.36
N SER A 6 -9.00 61.77 65.47
CA SER A 6 -7.72 61.91 66.25
C SER A 6 -7.19 60.56 66.78
N ILE A 7 -6.23 59.90 66.12
CA ILE A 7 -4.76 59.88 66.36
C ILE A 7 -4.32 59.21 67.69
N LEU A 8 -3.68 58.04 67.59
CA LEU A 8 -2.44 57.77 68.31
C LEU A 8 -1.52 56.87 67.46
N ALA A 9 -0.31 57.36 67.23
CA ALA A 9 0.75 56.73 66.45
C ALA A 9 1.64 55.85 67.34
N GLY A 10 2.04 54.69 66.82
CA GLY A 10 3.12 53.84 67.34
C GLY A 10 3.92 53.29 66.17
N LEU A 11 5.13 53.81 66.00
CA LEU A 11 6.06 53.59 64.89
C LEU A 11 7.07 52.49 65.25
N LEU A 12 7.31 51.54 64.34
CA LEU A 12 8.60 50.91 63.98
C LEU A 12 8.29 49.78 62.97
N ALA A 13 8.50 50.03 61.68
CA ALA A 13 9.64 49.51 60.90
C ALA A 13 9.58 47.97 60.74
N THR A 14 9.49 47.34 59.57
CA THR A 14 9.98 47.65 58.21
C THR A 14 9.47 46.54 57.29
N GLY A 15 9.21 46.82 56.01
CA GLY A 15 9.16 45.80 54.95
C GLY A 15 7.88 45.77 54.11
N MET A 16 7.78 46.69 53.16
CA MET A 16 6.83 46.64 52.05
C MET A 16 7.57 46.06 50.84
N ILE A 17 7.16 44.90 50.31
CA ILE A 17 7.32 44.59 48.87
C ILE A 17 6.05 43.87 48.36
N PHE A 18 5.57 44.42 47.25
CA PHE A 18 4.55 43.99 46.30
C PHE A 18 4.67 42.54 45.80
N GLY A 19 3.57 41.98 45.30
CA GLY A 19 3.58 40.87 44.32
C GLY A 19 2.35 39.98 44.48
N LEU A 20 1.25 40.30 43.79
CA LEU A 20 0.85 39.66 42.52
C LEU A 20 0.56 38.17 42.67
N SER A 21 -0.73 37.86 42.55
CA SER A 21 -1.25 36.58 42.10
C SER A 21 -0.52 36.12 40.85
N GLU A 22 0.17 34.99 40.91
CA GLU A 22 0.56 34.26 39.72
C GLU A 22 0.55 32.76 40.05
N THR A 23 -0.45 32.10 39.49
CA THR A 23 -0.46 30.66 39.26
C THR A 23 0.87 30.26 38.61
N TRP A 24 1.73 29.55 39.34
CA TRP A 24 2.87 28.90 38.70
C TRP A 24 2.35 27.76 37.84
N ALA A 25 2.16 28.07 36.56
CA ALA A 25 2.23 27.11 35.49
C ALA A 25 3.60 26.43 35.57
N THR A 26 3.61 25.10 35.64
CA THR A 26 4.82 24.30 35.42
C THR A 26 5.26 24.52 33.98
N GLY A 27 6.18 25.46 33.76
CA GLY A 27 6.94 25.58 32.52
C GLY A 27 7.83 24.35 32.39
N ALA A 28 7.39 23.36 31.62
CA ALA A 28 8.26 22.31 31.13
C ALA A 28 9.32 22.96 30.23
N SER A 29 10.56 23.01 30.70
CA SER A 29 11.70 23.38 29.88
C SER A 29 11.83 22.34 28.75
N SER A 30 11.47 22.73 27.53
CA SER A 30 11.69 21.91 26.34
C SER A 30 13.19 21.95 26.00
N SER A 31 13.91 20.86 26.23
CA SER A 31 15.24 20.68 25.66
C SER A 31 15.12 20.65 24.13
N GLU A 32 15.64 21.70 23.49
CA GLU A 32 15.74 21.80 22.03
C GLU A 32 17.06 21.18 21.59
N THR A 33 17.01 20.03 20.91
CA THR A 33 18.19 19.39 20.30
C THR A 33 18.22 19.69 18.82
N THR A 34 19.39 20.04 18.27
CA THR A 34 19.56 20.23 16.82
C THR A 34 20.29 19.02 16.22
N HIS A 35 19.71 18.43 15.18
CA HIS A 35 20.27 17.30 14.45
C HIS A 35 20.66 17.71 13.03
N ILE A 36 21.83 17.27 12.56
CA ILE A 36 22.29 17.48 11.18
C ILE A 36 22.00 16.21 10.39
N VAL A 37 21.14 16.32 9.39
CA VAL A 37 20.72 15.18 8.55
C VAL A 37 21.92 14.61 7.80
N SER A 38 22.15 13.32 7.96
CA SER A 38 23.14 12.53 7.23
C SER A 38 22.53 11.96 5.95
N ALA A 39 23.40 11.53 5.02
CA ALA A 39 22.94 10.88 3.80
C ALA A 39 22.14 9.61 4.12
N GLY A 40 20.91 9.53 3.63
CA GLY A 40 20.00 8.39 3.83
C GLY A 40 19.07 8.47 5.04
N GLU A 41 19.18 9.51 5.87
CA GLU A 41 18.24 9.71 6.98
C GLU A 41 16.89 10.26 6.50
N THR A 42 15.81 9.85 7.16
CA THR A 42 14.45 10.34 6.95
C THR A 42 13.93 10.96 8.24
N LEU A 43 12.90 11.81 8.16
CA LEU A 43 12.27 12.34 9.38
C LEU A 43 11.75 11.21 10.30
N PHE A 44 11.40 10.06 9.72
CA PHE A 44 11.01 8.86 10.47
C PHE A 44 12.19 8.26 11.24
N SER A 45 13.37 8.07 10.61
CA SER A 45 14.55 7.52 11.29
C SER A 45 15.06 8.47 12.38
N ILE A 46 14.98 9.77 12.13
CA ILE A 46 15.37 10.81 13.11
C ILE A 46 14.37 10.83 14.28
N ALA A 47 13.07 10.73 14.03
CA ALA A 47 12.06 10.63 15.08
C ALA A 47 12.17 9.33 15.89
N LEU A 48 12.48 8.22 15.23
CA LEU A 48 12.72 6.95 15.90
C LEU A 48 13.94 7.04 16.81
N HIS A 49 15.01 7.69 16.34
CA HIS A 49 16.23 7.90 17.13
C HIS A 49 15.99 8.76 18.37
N TYR A 50 15.31 9.91 18.24
CA TYR A 50 15.14 10.85 19.35
C TYR A 50 13.92 10.61 20.24
N TYR A 51 12.86 9.96 19.73
CA TYR A 51 11.62 9.74 20.47
C TYR A 51 11.30 8.26 20.73
N GLY A 52 12.13 7.33 20.25
CA GLY A 52 11.85 5.89 20.29
C GLY A 52 10.65 5.48 19.43
N ASP A 53 10.08 6.41 18.66
CA ASP A 53 8.84 6.24 17.92
C ASP A 53 8.90 7.08 16.63
N GLY A 54 9.16 6.39 15.52
CA GLY A 54 9.27 7.00 14.20
C GLY A 54 7.98 7.68 13.73
N THR A 55 6.81 7.33 14.29
CA THR A 55 5.53 7.97 13.93
C THR A 55 5.44 9.44 14.38
N ARG A 56 6.33 9.86 15.29
CA ARG A 56 6.44 11.25 15.78
C ARG A 56 7.21 12.18 14.86
N TYR A 57 7.57 11.75 13.65
CA TYR A 57 8.24 12.58 12.64
C TYR A 57 7.51 13.89 12.33
N ARG A 58 6.17 13.92 12.46
CA ARG A 58 5.35 15.13 12.29
C ARG A 58 5.74 16.24 13.27
N ARG A 59 6.18 15.89 14.48
CA ARG A 59 6.66 16.87 15.48
C ARG A 59 7.94 17.56 15.01
N ILE A 60 8.84 16.82 14.35
CA ILE A 60 10.05 17.39 13.75
C ILE A 60 9.68 18.25 12.55
N ALA A 61 8.75 17.78 11.70
CA ALA A 61 8.29 18.54 10.54
C ALA A 61 7.67 19.89 10.95
N GLU A 62 6.77 19.87 11.94
CA GLU A 62 6.10 21.06 12.48
C GLU A 62 7.10 22.02 13.13
N ALA A 63 8.03 21.52 13.95
CA ALA A 63 9.06 22.35 14.60
C ALA A 63 10.04 22.99 13.62
N ASN A 64 10.20 22.43 12.42
CA ASN A 64 11.09 22.94 11.37
C ASN A 64 10.35 23.61 10.21
N GLY A 65 9.03 23.82 10.32
CA GLY A 65 8.22 24.44 9.27
C GLY A 65 8.22 23.67 7.94
N LEU A 66 8.48 22.36 7.96
CA LEU A 66 8.49 21.53 6.77
C LEU A 66 7.05 21.32 6.28
N LYS A 67 6.81 21.58 4.98
CA LYS A 67 5.51 21.34 4.34
C LYS A 67 5.49 19.95 3.70
N PRO A 68 4.32 19.29 3.58
CA PRO A 68 4.18 18.10 2.76
C PRO A 68 4.76 18.38 1.35
N PRO A 69 5.61 17.50 0.79
CA PRO A 69 5.85 16.09 1.15
C PRO A 69 6.96 15.84 2.20
N TYR A 70 7.29 16.82 3.04
CA TYR A 70 8.23 16.73 4.17
C TYR A 70 9.64 16.23 3.77
N VAL A 71 10.14 16.75 2.65
CA VAL A 71 11.48 16.42 2.15
C VAL A 71 12.55 17.04 3.05
N ILE A 72 13.56 16.24 3.38
CA ILE A 72 14.78 16.69 4.05
C ILE A 72 15.99 16.32 3.20
N HIS A 73 17.05 17.12 3.28
CA HIS A 73 18.28 16.92 2.51
C HIS A 73 19.48 16.69 3.44
N PRO A 74 20.49 15.90 3.01
CA PRO A 74 21.73 15.77 3.77
C PRO A 74 22.38 17.14 4.02
N GLY A 75 22.89 17.34 5.23
CA GLY A 75 23.43 18.61 5.73
C GLY A 75 22.38 19.57 6.29
N GLN A 76 21.09 19.27 6.17
CA GLN A 76 20.02 20.09 6.74
C GLN A 76 20.02 20.01 8.27
N LYS A 77 19.87 21.16 8.93
CA LYS A 77 19.72 21.23 10.39
C LYS A 77 18.24 21.14 10.75
N LEU A 78 17.89 20.22 11.64
CA LEU A 78 16.54 20.00 12.14
C LEU A 78 16.48 20.20 13.65
N LEU A 79 15.52 21.01 14.08
CA LEU A 79 15.11 21.17 15.46
C LEU A 79 14.29 19.96 15.92
N ILE A 80 14.70 19.34 17.02
CA ILE A 80 14.06 18.17 17.61
C ILE A 80 13.48 18.56 18.97
N PRO A 81 12.16 18.85 19.05
CA PRO A 81 11.53 19.28 20.30
C PRO A 81 11.33 18.14 21.31
N GLY A 82 11.85 18.29 22.53
CA GLY A 82 11.55 17.39 23.64
C GLY A 82 12.33 16.08 23.62
N ALA A 83 13.48 16.05 22.94
CA ALA A 83 14.43 14.96 23.08
C ALA A 83 14.99 14.99 24.52
N THR A 84 14.72 13.95 25.30
CA THR A 84 15.50 13.66 26.51
C THR A 84 16.93 13.40 26.05
N ALA A 85 17.84 14.30 26.44
CA ALA A 85 19.25 14.18 26.16
C ALA A 85 19.82 12.96 26.90
N GLU A 86 19.76 11.80 26.25
CA GLU A 86 20.65 10.70 26.56
C GLU A 86 21.35 10.30 25.25
N THR A 87 22.66 10.54 25.24
CA THR A 87 23.63 10.32 24.14
C THR A 87 23.58 11.26 22.93
N ALA A 88 24.03 12.50 23.15
CA ALA A 88 24.79 13.26 22.16
C ALA A 88 26.03 13.89 22.82
N SER A 89 27.14 13.15 22.81
CA SER A 89 28.49 13.74 22.85
C SER A 89 29.46 12.76 22.19
N VAL A 90 29.69 12.92 20.90
CA VAL A 90 30.99 12.63 20.30
C VAL A 90 31.37 13.88 19.53
N GLY A 91 32.06 14.79 20.23
CA GLY A 91 32.85 15.84 19.58
C GLY A 91 34.07 15.21 18.89
N PRO A 92 34.67 15.89 17.90
CA PRO A 92 35.81 15.38 17.16
C PRO A 92 37.05 15.51 18.05
N SER A 93 37.60 14.38 18.50
CA SER A 93 38.93 14.34 19.11
C SER A 93 39.86 13.60 18.16
N GLY A 94 40.75 14.37 17.52
CA GLY A 94 41.89 13.81 16.84
C GLY A 94 42.71 12.95 17.80
N SER A 95 43.01 11.73 17.37
CA SER A 95 44.15 10.95 17.84
C SER A 95 44.54 10.09 16.66
N GLU A 96 45.72 10.37 16.12
CA GLU A 96 46.35 9.65 15.03
C GLU A 96 46.32 8.13 15.28
N PRO A 97 46.17 7.30 14.23
CA PRO A 97 46.52 5.90 14.34
C PRO A 97 48.04 5.81 14.22
N THR A 98 48.73 5.50 15.31
CA THR A 98 50.09 4.94 15.22
C THR A 98 50.07 3.48 15.65
N THR A 99 50.53 2.65 14.71
CA THR A 99 51.08 1.29 14.87
C THR A 99 50.11 0.12 15.12
N SER A 100 49.77 -0.61 14.06
CA SER A 100 50.42 -1.90 13.70
C SER A 100 49.52 -2.71 12.74
N PRO A 101 50.02 -3.24 11.61
CA PRO A 101 49.16 -3.84 10.59
C PRO A 101 48.76 -5.28 10.95
N ALA A 102 47.50 -5.50 11.28
CA ALA A 102 46.87 -6.80 11.07
C ALA A 102 46.66 -7.00 9.57
N SER A 103 47.09 -8.16 9.06
CA SER A 103 47.12 -8.50 7.63
C SER A 103 45.75 -8.27 6.94
N PRO A 104 45.71 -7.71 5.72
CA PRO A 104 44.48 -7.51 4.95
C PRO A 104 43.60 -8.76 4.77
N GLU A 105 44.16 -9.96 4.90
CA GLU A 105 43.43 -11.23 4.71
C GLU A 105 42.45 -11.57 5.85
N GLU A 106 42.60 -11.00 7.04
CA GLU A 106 41.71 -11.29 8.18
C GLU A 106 40.46 -10.38 8.18
N ILE A 107 40.61 -9.13 7.73
CA ILE A 107 39.48 -8.22 7.49
C ILE A 107 38.63 -8.70 6.31
N ALA A 108 39.25 -9.27 5.26
CA ALA A 108 38.52 -9.82 4.12
C ALA A 108 37.63 -11.04 4.48
N ARG A 109 38.00 -11.80 5.52
CA ARG A 109 37.22 -12.97 5.96
C ARG A 109 36.03 -12.60 6.86
N ALA A 110 36.07 -11.45 7.54
CA ALA A 110 35.01 -11.03 8.47
C ALA A 110 33.82 -10.32 7.79
N THR A 111 33.98 -9.79 6.57
CA THR A 111 32.88 -9.11 5.85
C THR A 111 31.99 -10.07 5.04
N SER A 112 32.32 -11.36 4.99
CA SER A 112 31.61 -12.35 4.17
C SER A 112 30.47 -13.07 4.92
N SER A 113 29.66 -12.33 5.68
CA SER A 113 28.45 -12.86 6.33
C SER A 113 27.28 -11.88 6.37
N ALA A 114 27.30 -10.82 5.56
CA ALA A 114 26.06 -10.14 5.22
C ALA A 114 25.23 -11.11 4.36
N PRO A 115 23.98 -11.45 4.73
CA PRO A 115 23.15 -12.30 3.90
C PRO A 115 23.03 -11.63 2.53
N LEU A 116 23.47 -12.33 1.48
CA LEU A 116 23.23 -11.93 0.11
C LEU A 116 21.72 -11.96 -0.11
N LEU A 117 21.04 -10.84 0.12
CA LEU A 117 19.64 -10.70 -0.19
C LEU A 117 19.48 -10.95 -1.69
N LEU A 118 18.81 -12.06 -2.02
CA LEU A 118 18.42 -12.31 -3.40
C LEU A 118 17.60 -11.09 -3.86
N PRO A 119 17.91 -10.52 -5.04
CA PRO A 119 17.11 -9.43 -5.58
C PRO A 119 15.65 -9.88 -5.61
N THR A 120 14.72 -8.96 -5.32
CA THR A 120 13.31 -9.27 -5.51
C THR A 120 13.10 -9.51 -6.98
N GLU A 121 12.74 -10.74 -7.33
CA GLU A 121 12.47 -11.10 -8.70
C GLU A 121 10.96 -11.03 -8.91
N MET A 122 10.53 -10.28 -9.92
CA MET A 122 9.16 -10.39 -10.40
C MET A 122 9.15 -11.29 -11.64
N THR A 123 8.18 -12.19 -11.73
CA THR A 123 8.03 -13.10 -12.87
C THR A 123 6.58 -13.11 -13.34
N ALA A 124 6.39 -13.12 -14.66
CA ALA A 124 5.10 -13.41 -15.28
C ALA A 124 4.81 -14.91 -15.15
N LEU A 125 4.08 -15.30 -14.10
CA LEU A 125 3.77 -16.70 -13.81
C LEU A 125 2.83 -17.30 -14.88
N GLU A 126 1.99 -16.45 -15.46
CA GLU A 126 1.02 -16.82 -16.48
C GLU A 126 0.67 -15.62 -17.39
N VAL A 127 0.45 -15.93 -18.66
CA VAL A 127 0.09 -14.97 -19.71
C VAL A 127 -0.96 -15.64 -20.60
N GLU A 128 -2.16 -15.10 -20.55
CA GLU A 128 -3.29 -15.50 -21.40
C GLU A 128 -3.63 -14.36 -22.35
N GLY A 129 -3.83 -14.69 -23.63
CA GLY A 129 -4.09 -13.70 -24.68
C GLY A 129 -2.86 -12.87 -25.09
N ASP A 130 -3.11 -11.77 -25.79
CA ASP A 130 -2.06 -10.91 -26.34
C ASP A 130 -1.56 -9.91 -25.29
N ALA A 131 -0.35 -10.16 -24.79
CA ALA A 131 0.38 -9.27 -23.90
C ALA A 131 1.79 -8.98 -24.43
N ARG A 132 2.25 -7.75 -24.26
CA ARG A 132 3.57 -7.28 -24.67
C ARG A 132 4.35 -6.69 -23.52
N LEU A 133 5.66 -6.87 -23.57
CA LEU A 133 6.65 -6.25 -22.71
C LEU A 133 7.41 -5.18 -23.49
N ILE A 134 7.51 -3.99 -22.92
CA ILE A 134 8.36 -2.90 -23.41
C ILE A 134 9.42 -2.63 -22.34
N ARG A 135 10.68 -2.68 -22.76
CA ARG A 135 11.85 -2.28 -21.98
C ARG A 135 12.47 -1.05 -22.64
N SER A 136 12.95 -0.09 -21.86
CA SER A 136 13.21 1.30 -22.31
C SER A 136 13.94 1.48 -23.65
N THR A 137 14.84 0.56 -24.03
CA THR A 137 15.64 0.60 -25.26
C THR A 137 15.31 -0.51 -26.26
N GLU A 138 14.35 -1.38 -25.95
CA GLU A 138 14.01 -2.55 -26.76
C GLU A 138 12.66 -2.38 -27.46
N PRO A 139 12.50 -2.92 -28.68
CA PRO A 139 11.19 -2.99 -29.30
C PRO A 139 10.25 -3.84 -28.45
N ALA A 140 8.95 -3.54 -28.50
CA ALA A 140 7.93 -4.31 -27.79
C ALA A 140 8.00 -5.79 -28.18
N ARG A 141 8.12 -6.68 -27.19
CA ARG A 141 8.17 -8.14 -27.38
C ARG A 141 6.92 -8.78 -26.81
N ILE A 142 6.55 -9.94 -27.34
CA ILE A 142 5.46 -10.74 -26.75
C ILE A 142 5.91 -11.20 -25.36
N LEU A 143 5.08 -10.90 -24.35
CA LEU A 143 5.30 -11.37 -22.99
C LEU A 143 5.00 -12.87 -22.93
N ARG A 144 5.87 -13.66 -22.30
CA ARG A 144 5.68 -15.10 -22.17
C ARG A 144 5.65 -15.51 -20.71
N ARG A 145 5.04 -16.66 -20.44
CA ARG A 145 5.13 -17.33 -19.14
C ARG A 145 6.60 -17.56 -18.77
N GLY A 146 6.93 -17.28 -17.52
CA GLY A 146 8.29 -17.36 -16.97
C GLY A 146 9.19 -16.18 -17.29
N THR A 147 8.71 -15.16 -18.02
CA THR A 147 9.50 -13.95 -18.26
C THR A 147 9.77 -13.22 -16.94
N ARG A 148 11.05 -13.00 -16.64
CA ARG A 148 11.51 -12.18 -15.51
C ARG A 148 11.33 -10.71 -15.85
N LEU A 149 10.78 -9.97 -14.90
CA LEU A 149 10.47 -8.55 -15.01
C LEU A 149 11.34 -7.74 -14.06
N GLU A 150 11.74 -6.58 -14.54
CA GLU A 150 12.68 -5.67 -13.88
C GLU A 150 12.08 -4.28 -13.71
N GLU A 151 12.75 -3.43 -12.94
CA GLU A 151 12.38 -2.03 -12.84
C GLU A 151 12.44 -1.33 -14.20
N GLY A 152 11.43 -0.52 -14.50
CA GLY A 152 11.26 0.16 -15.79
C GLY A 152 10.52 -0.65 -16.85
N ASP A 153 10.25 -1.94 -16.62
CA ASP A 153 9.46 -2.74 -17.55
C ASP A 153 7.99 -2.28 -17.59
N ILE A 154 7.45 -2.17 -18.80
CA ILE A 154 6.06 -1.82 -19.07
C ILE A 154 5.35 -3.01 -19.72
N LEU A 155 4.25 -3.43 -19.12
CA LEU A 155 3.36 -4.48 -19.62
C LEU A 155 2.15 -3.84 -20.30
N LEU A 156 1.84 -4.32 -21.49
CA LEU A 156 0.68 -3.92 -22.27
C LEU A 156 -0.17 -5.14 -22.61
N LEU A 157 -1.41 -5.14 -22.16
CA LEU A 157 -2.41 -6.13 -22.55
C LEU A 157 -3.21 -5.52 -23.69
N ASP A 158 -3.15 -6.12 -24.88
CA ASP A 158 -3.74 -5.56 -26.10
C ASP A 158 -5.26 -5.78 -26.17
N SER A 159 -5.78 -6.75 -25.41
CA SER A 159 -7.19 -7.14 -25.37
C SER A 159 -7.77 -7.06 -23.96
N ARG A 160 -9.09 -6.91 -23.87
CA ARG A 160 -9.84 -7.02 -22.61
C ARG A 160 -9.89 -8.44 -22.06
N GLU A 161 -9.68 -9.43 -22.93
CA GLU A 161 -9.62 -10.85 -22.59
C GLU A 161 -8.22 -11.29 -22.18
N ALA A 162 -7.19 -10.49 -22.50
CA ALA A 162 -5.83 -10.77 -22.08
C ALA A 162 -5.71 -10.62 -20.56
N ARG A 163 -4.93 -11.52 -19.96
CA ARG A 163 -4.68 -11.58 -18.53
C ARG A 163 -3.23 -11.94 -18.27
N VAL A 164 -2.62 -11.26 -17.32
CA VAL A 164 -1.24 -11.52 -16.91
C VAL A 164 -1.19 -11.62 -15.41
N LEU A 165 -0.65 -12.73 -14.92
CA LEU A 165 -0.39 -12.93 -13.50
C LEU A 165 1.11 -12.74 -13.25
N LEU A 166 1.41 -11.84 -12.33
CA LEU A 166 2.75 -11.57 -11.85
C LEU A 166 2.86 -12.07 -10.41
N SER A 167 4.01 -12.65 -10.10
CA SER A 167 4.39 -12.97 -8.74
C SER A 167 5.76 -12.40 -8.45
N THR A 168 5.96 -11.89 -7.24
CA THR A 168 7.30 -11.61 -6.74
C THR A 168 7.84 -12.80 -5.97
N SER A 169 9.17 -12.92 -5.85
CA SER A 169 9.84 -13.93 -5.02
C SER A 169 9.48 -13.82 -3.53
N LEU A 170 8.86 -12.70 -3.12
CA LEU A 170 8.41 -12.44 -1.75
C LEU A 170 6.91 -12.71 -1.55
N GLY A 171 6.22 -13.26 -2.55
CA GLY A 171 4.85 -13.76 -2.45
C GLY A 171 3.75 -12.75 -2.77
N GLU A 172 4.09 -11.54 -3.21
CA GLU A 172 3.11 -10.59 -3.73
C GLU A 172 2.56 -11.11 -5.07
N ARG A 173 1.24 -11.03 -5.26
CA ARG A 173 0.58 -11.44 -6.50
C ARG A 173 -0.19 -10.28 -7.10
N LEU A 174 0.00 -10.08 -8.40
CA LEU A 174 -0.66 -9.03 -9.17
C LEU A 174 -1.29 -9.66 -10.42
N VAL A 175 -2.59 -9.47 -10.60
CA VAL A 175 -3.31 -9.95 -11.77
C VAL A 175 -3.78 -8.75 -12.58
N LEU A 176 -3.25 -8.62 -13.78
CA LEU A 176 -3.57 -7.57 -14.74
C LEU A 176 -4.61 -8.08 -15.74
N GLU A 177 -5.65 -7.29 -15.97
CA GLU A 177 -6.78 -7.61 -16.86
C GLU A 177 -7.31 -6.35 -17.55
N GLY A 178 -8.17 -6.52 -18.56
CA GLY A 178 -9.00 -5.43 -19.08
C GLY A 178 -8.21 -4.40 -19.89
N ALA A 179 -7.31 -4.85 -20.77
CA ALA A 179 -6.41 -4.00 -21.55
C ALA A 179 -5.53 -3.10 -20.67
N ALA A 180 -4.90 -3.71 -19.67
CA ALA A 180 -4.06 -3.02 -18.71
C ALA A 180 -2.76 -2.50 -19.33
N ARG A 181 -2.37 -1.29 -18.93
CA ARG A 181 -1.03 -0.75 -19.10
C ARG A 181 -0.41 -0.56 -17.72
N PHE A 182 0.64 -1.33 -17.45
CA PHE A 182 1.23 -1.44 -16.12
C PHE A 182 2.75 -1.26 -16.19
N GLU A 183 3.32 -0.42 -15.33
CA GLU A 183 4.76 -0.14 -15.27
C GLU A 183 5.30 -0.49 -13.88
N ILE A 184 6.43 -1.19 -13.86
CA ILE A 184 7.18 -1.47 -12.65
C ILE A 184 8.11 -0.27 -12.38
N ARG A 185 7.76 0.56 -11.39
CA ARG A 185 8.49 1.80 -11.12
C ARG A 185 9.67 1.61 -10.19
N GLU A 186 9.50 0.77 -9.18
CA GLU A 186 10.54 0.50 -8.18
C GLU A 186 10.31 -0.90 -7.62
N LEU A 187 11.37 -1.72 -7.63
CA LEU A 187 11.36 -3.10 -7.13
C LEU A 187 12.53 -3.32 -6.16
N SER A 188 12.66 -2.45 -5.15
CA SER A 188 13.78 -2.46 -4.20
C SER A 188 13.68 -3.60 -3.18
N ALA A 189 14.72 -4.43 -3.10
CA ALA A 189 14.80 -5.57 -2.18
C ALA A 189 15.68 -5.31 -0.94
N SER A 190 16.04 -4.05 -0.67
CA SER A 190 16.96 -3.71 0.41
C SER A 190 16.39 -4.08 1.78
N GLU A 191 17.22 -4.65 2.66
CA GLU A 191 16.85 -5.01 4.06
C GLU A 191 16.34 -3.81 4.85
N ALA A 192 16.90 -2.64 4.57
CA ALA A 192 16.55 -1.40 5.26
C ALA A 192 15.31 -0.71 4.66
N ASP A 193 14.95 -1.01 3.41
CA ASP A 193 13.93 -0.28 2.66
C ASP A 193 13.40 -1.06 1.45
N SER A 194 12.53 -2.04 1.73
CA SER A 194 11.88 -2.84 0.69
C SER A 194 10.66 -2.11 0.12
N ARG A 195 10.81 -1.56 -1.08
CA ARG A 195 9.76 -0.76 -1.75
C ARG A 195 9.24 -1.42 -3.01
N ARG A 196 7.92 -1.37 -3.16
CA ARG A 196 7.18 -1.80 -4.34
C ARG A 196 6.38 -0.61 -4.84
N ILE A 197 6.82 -0.03 -5.94
CA ILE A 197 6.07 1.04 -6.59
C ILE A 197 5.71 0.57 -7.99
N TYR A 198 4.42 0.63 -8.28
CA TYR A 198 3.86 0.29 -9.56
C TYR A 198 3.04 1.46 -10.09
N ARG A 199 2.80 1.47 -11.40
CA ARG A 199 1.87 2.38 -12.04
C ARG A 199 0.91 1.60 -12.90
N LEU A 200 -0.39 1.80 -12.68
CA LEU A 200 -1.48 1.28 -13.49
C LEU A 200 -2.12 2.46 -14.22
N GLU A 201 -1.87 2.57 -15.52
CA GLU A 201 -2.37 3.69 -16.34
C GLU A 201 -3.77 3.41 -16.92
N SER A 202 -4.07 2.14 -17.19
CA SER A 202 -5.36 1.67 -17.70
C SER A 202 -5.65 0.25 -17.23
N GLY A 203 -6.90 -0.18 -17.37
CA GLY A 203 -7.33 -1.55 -17.11
C GLY A 203 -7.58 -1.84 -15.62
N ARG A 204 -7.51 -3.12 -15.28
CA ARG A 204 -7.79 -3.64 -13.95
C ARG A 204 -6.55 -4.33 -13.38
N LEU A 205 -6.31 -4.11 -12.09
CA LEU A 205 -5.31 -4.79 -11.30
C LEU A 205 -5.96 -5.36 -10.05
N GLU A 206 -5.88 -6.67 -9.89
CA GLU A 206 -6.12 -7.31 -8.60
C GLU A 206 -4.79 -7.58 -7.91
N PHE A 207 -4.72 -7.31 -6.62
CA PHE A 207 -3.51 -7.46 -5.84
C PHE A 207 -3.77 -8.29 -4.59
N ALA A 208 -2.79 -9.11 -4.24
CA ALA A 208 -2.70 -9.79 -2.96
C ALA A 208 -1.29 -9.57 -2.40
N VAL A 209 -1.22 -8.81 -1.31
CA VAL A 209 0.03 -8.41 -0.66
C VAL A 209 0.06 -9.08 0.72
N PRO A 210 0.91 -10.10 0.92
CA PRO A 210 1.03 -10.75 2.21
C PRO A 210 1.56 -9.77 3.27
N HIS A 211 1.25 -10.03 4.54
CA HIS A 211 1.84 -9.25 5.62
C HIS A 211 3.34 -9.54 5.71
N ARG A 212 4.16 -8.51 5.52
CA ARG A 212 5.61 -8.60 5.66
C ARG A 212 6.14 -7.42 6.50
N PRO A 213 6.91 -7.68 7.57
CA PRO A 213 7.43 -6.62 8.43
C PRO A 213 8.52 -5.79 7.74
N ASP A 214 9.22 -6.35 6.76
CA ASP A 214 10.30 -5.71 6.00
C ASP A 214 9.81 -4.89 4.80
N LEU A 215 8.53 -5.02 4.40
CA LEU A 215 7.93 -4.23 3.33
C LEU A 215 7.65 -2.80 3.83
N SER A 216 8.53 -1.87 3.48
CA SER A 216 8.43 -0.47 3.91
C SER A 216 7.32 0.28 3.17
N LEU A 217 7.13 -0.01 1.89
CA LEU A 217 6.10 0.60 1.06
C LEU A 217 5.64 -0.33 -0.06
N PHE A 218 4.33 -0.52 -0.18
CA PHE A 218 3.71 -1.01 -1.41
C PHE A 218 2.73 0.05 -1.90
N ALA A 219 2.94 0.56 -3.11
CA ALA A 219 2.15 1.63 -3.68
C ALA A 219 1.86 1.39 -5.17
N ILE A 220 0.62 1.65 -5.55
CA ILE A 220 0.16 1.65 -6.93
C ILE A 220 -0.28 3.08 -7.26
N HIS A 221 0.39 3.68 -8.23
CA HIS A 221 0.00 4.94 -8.83
C HIS A 221 -1.02 4.69 -9.93
N THR A 222 -2.11 5.45 -9.90
CA THR A 222 -3.13 5.49 -10.95
C THR A 222 -3.26 6.93 -11.44
N PRO A 223 -3.92 7.19 -12.59
CA PRO A 223 -4.19 8.55 -13.05
C PRO A 223 -4.90 9.39 -11.98
N SER A 224 -5.73 8.74 -11.15
CA SER A 224 -6.53 9.42 -10.12
C SER A 224 -5.83 9.69 -8.80
N GLY A 225 -4.64 9.12 -8.59
CA GLY A 225 -3.89 9.23 -7.35
C GLY A 225 -3.19 7.93 -6.98
N ARG A 226 -2.67 7.89 -5.76
CA ARG A 226 -1.83 6.81 -5.25
C ARG A 226 -2.58 5.99 -4.21
N VAL A 227 -2.53 4.67 -4.35
CA VAL A 227 -3.04 3.70 -3.38
C VAL A 227 -1.85 3.02 -2.74
N ALA A 228 -1.71 3.13 -1.42
CA ALA A 228 -0.63 2.50 -0.66
C ALA A 228 -1.21 1.54 0.38
N LEU A 229 -0.56 0.42 0.59
CA LEU A 229 -0.96 -0.57 1.59
C LEU A 229 0.28 -1.23 2.20
N ARG A 230 0.14 -1.74 3.43
CA ARG A 230 1.17 -2.59 4.07
C ARG A 230 0.96 -4.07 3.76
N SER A 231 -0.31 -4.48 3.72
CA SER A 231 -0.74 -5.84 3.42
C SER A 231 -2.24 -5.82 3.16
N GLY A 232 -2.72 -6.72 2.32
CA GLY A 232 -4.14 -6.78 2.00
C GLY A 232 -4.41 -7.35 0.63
N GLU A 233 -5.69 -7.49 0.33
CA GLU A 233 -6.19 -8.01 -0.93
C GLU A 233 -7.26 -7.06 -1.45
N GLY A 234 -7.29 -6.84 -2.76
CA GLY A 234 -8.25 -5.95 -3.37
C GLY A 234 -8.08 -5.82 -4.86
N ALA A 235 -8.88 -4.92 -5.43
CA ALA A 235 -8.87 -4.62 -6.85
C ALA A 235 -8.91 -3.11 -7.12
N LEU A 236 -8.15 -2.68 -8.12
CA LEU A 236 -8.16 -1.36 -8.70
C LEU A 236 -8.64 -1.46 -10.13
N THR A 237 -9.55 -0.58 -10.55
CA THR A 237 -9.97 -0.46 -11.95
C THR A 237 -9.89 0.99 -12.36
N VAL A 238 -9.05 1.29 -13.35
CA VAL A 238 -8.98 2.63 -13.95
C VAL A 238 -10.17 2.76 -14.90
N LEU A 239 -11.10 3.64 -14.57
CA LEU A 239 -12.32 3.85 -15.35
C LEU A 239 -12.06 4.81 -16.52
N ASP A 240 -11.29 5.86 -16.25
CA ASP A 240 -10.86 6.88 -17.19
C ASP A 240 -9.67 7.66 -16.61
N SER A 241 -9.23 8.72 -17.30
CA SER A 241 -8.12 9.59 -16.89
C SER A 241 -8.32 10.30 -15.55
N HIS A 242 -9.56 10.33 -15.02
CA HIS A 242 -9.92 11.10 -13.84
C HIS A 242 -10.47 10.24 -12.71
N ARG A 243 -10.87 8.98 -12.98
CA ARG A 243 -11.52 8.11 -12.00
C ARG A 243 -10.88 6.73 -11.92
N THR A 244 -10.58 6.32 -10.68
CA THR A 244 -10.14 4.96 -10.33
C THR A 244 -11.11 4.38 -9.30
N ALA A 245 -11.70 3.22 -9.59
CA ALA A 245 -12.44 2.44 -8.62
C ALA A 245 -11.47 1.61 -7.76
N ILE A 246 -11.64 1.68 -6.44
CA ILE A 246 -10.79 1.03 -5.44
C ILE A 246 -11.68 0.16 -4.57
N SER A 247 -11.38 -1.15 -4.52
CA SER A 247 -12.12 -2.11 -3.69
C SER A 247 -11.15 -2.87 -2.80
N ILE A 248 -11.28 -2.73 -1.48
CA ILE A 248 -10.41 -3.41 -0.51
C ILE A 248 -11.17 -4.56 0.13
N TRP A 249 -10.74 -5.79 -0.17
CA TRP A 249 -11.37 -7.01 0.37
C TRP A 249 -10.83 -7.38 1.73
N ARG A 250 -9.51 -7.25 1.92
CA ARG A 250 -8.80 -7.51 3.18
C ARG A 250 -7.72 -6.49 3.42
N GLY A 251 -7.41 -6.23 4.69
CA GLY A 251 -6.43 -5.25 5.10
C GLY A 251 -6.97 -3.81 5.03
N GLU A 252 -6.08 -2.86 4.83
CA GLU A 252 -6.38 -1.44 4.76
C GLU A 252 -5.47 -0.78 3.74
N ALA A 253 -6.02 0.15 2.96
CA ALA A 253 -5.25 0.92 1.99
C ALA A 253 -5.41 2.42 2.24
N THR A 254 -4.29 3.12 2.29
CA THR A 254 -4.23 4.58 2.29
C THR A 254 -4.25 5.10 0.86
N VAL A 255 -5.28 5.85 0.52
CA VAL A 255 -5.48 6.47 -0.78
C VAL A 255 -5.17 7.96 -0.69
N SER A 256 -4.44 8.49 -1.68
CA SER A 256 -4.03 9.89 -1.68
C SER A 256 -4.09 10.51 -3.07
N ASN A 257 -4.58 11.75 -3.14
CA ASN A 257 -4.62 12.57 -4.35
C ASN A 257 -4.45 14.06 -3.98
N ALA A 258 -4.72 14.97 -4.91
CA ALA A 258 -4.62 16.41 -4.68
C ALA A 258 -5.59 16.95 -3.61
N PHE A 259 -6.68 16.22 -3.32
CA PHE A 259 -7.71 16.62 -2.35
C PHE A 259 -7.46 16.09 -0.94
N GLY A 260 -6.46 15.22 -0.75
CA GLY A 260 -6.04 14.77 0.56
C GLY A 260 -5.72 13.28 0.62
N VAL A 261 -5.71 12.76 1.85
CA VAL A 261 -5.39 11.38 2.18
C VAL A 261 -6.58 10.76 2.92
N ARG A 262 -6.95 9.54 2.56
CA ARG A 262 -8.02 8.78 3.23
C ARG A 262 -7.64 7.31 3.34
N ASP A 263 -8.02 6.68 4.44
CA ASP A 263 -7.83 5.25 4.65
C ASP A 263 -9.12 4.49 4.29
N VAL A 264 -8.95 3.40 3.54
CA VAL A 264 -10.03 2.53 3.05
C VAL A 264 -9.87 1.17 3.72
N PRO A 265 -10.72 0.85 4.70
CA PRO A 265 -10.62 -0.42 5.40
C PRO A 265 -11.21 -1.57 4.58
N ALA A 266 -10.96 -2.80 5.02
CA ALA A 266 -11.54 -4.01 4.44
C ALA A 266 -13.07 -3.95 4.33
N GLY A 267 -13.60 -4.53 3.25
CA GLY A 267 -15.03 -4.52 2.93
C GLY A 267 -15.54 -3.17 2.43
N ARG A 268 -14.66 -2.19 2.20
CA ARG A 268 -15.01 -0.87 1.67
C ARG A 268 -14.36 -0.60 0.33
N GLY A 269 -14.99 0.32 -0.40
CA GLY A 269 -14.45 0.85 -1.64
C GLY A 269 -14.73 2.34 -1.80
N MET A 270 -14.04 2.95 -2.75
CA MET A 270 -14.26 4.33 -3.15
C MET A 270 -13.95 4.54 -4.62
N ILE A 271 -14.52 5.59 -5.19
CA ILE A 271 -14.07 6.12 -6.48
C ILE A 271 -13.14 7.29 -6.18
N LEU A 272 -11.86 7.11 -6.46
CA LEU A 272 -10.88 8.18 -6.38
C LEU A 272 -10.98 9.06 -7.61
N ARG A 273 -11.01 10.37 -7.42
CA ARG A 273 -11.26 11.37 -8.46
C ARG A 273 -10.19 12.45 -8.48
N THR A 274 -9.81 12.94 -9.67
CA THR A 274 -8.84 14.04 -9.80
C THR A 274 -9.46 15.43 -9.87
N LEU A 275 -10.72 15.52 -10.29
CA LEU A 275 -11.38 16.79 -10.58
C LEU A 275 -12.26 17.30 -9.43
N GLU A 276 -12.60 16.41 -8.50
CA GLU A 276 -13.46 16.71 -7.35
C GLU A 276 -13.07 15.89 -6.12
N PRO A 277 -13.38 16.35 -4.90
CA PRO A 277 -13.15 15.59 -3.68
C PRO A 277 -13.81 14.20 -3.72
N SER A 278 -13.06 13.19 -3.27
CA SER A 278 -13.54 11.81 -3.17
C SER A 278 -14.01 11.55 -1.74
N ASP A 279 -15.24 11.98 -1.43
CA ASP A 279 -15.70 12.06 -0.04
C ASP A 279 -16.46 10.82 0.44
N THR A 280 -16.78 9.90 -0.46
CA THR A 280 -17.64 8.77 -0.14
C THR A 280 -16.87 7.45 -0.17
N ILE A 281 -16.64 6.91 1.03
CA ILE A 281 -16.28 5.50 1.23
C ILE A 281 -17.58 4.72 1.38
N VAL A 282 -17.81 3.76 0.47
CA VAL A 282 -19.03 2.96 0.45
C VAL A 282 -18.71 1.50 0.83
N ALA A 283 -19.73 0.79 1.31
CA ALA A 283 -19.63 -0.65 1.46
C ALA A 283 -19.48 -1.31 0.08
N LEU A 284 -18.64 -2.34 0.00
CA LEU A 284 -18.58 -3.19 -1.19
C LEU A 284 -19.89 -3.98 -1.34
N PRO A 285 -20.26 -4.35 -2.58
CA PRO A 285 -21.48 -5.13 -2.80
C PRO A 285 -21.39 -6.48 -2.09
N GLU A 286 -22.55 -7.05 -1.77
CA GLU A 286 -22.60 -8.31 -1.04
C GLU A 286 -21.92 -9.43 -1.82
N THR A 287 -21.26 -10.32 -1.08
CA THR A 287 -20.62 -11.51 -1.61
C THR A 287 -21.67 -12.43 -2.22
N PRO A 288 -21.57 -12.79 -3.51
CA PRO A 288 -22.58 -13.60 -4.17
C PRO A 288 -22.58 -15.03 -3.62
N HIS A 289 -23.76 -15.60 -3.41
CA HIS A 289 -23.90 -17.03 -3.17
C HIS A 289 -23.90 -17.77 -4.51
N VAL A 290 -23.10 -18.83 -4.61
CA VAL A 290 -22.97 -19.61 -5.84
C VAL A 290 -23.35 -21.05 -5.56
N THR A 291 -24.28 -21.58 -6.36
CA THR A 291 -24.63 -23.01 -6.39
C THR A 291 -24.19 -23.58 -7.74
N ILE A 292 -23.60 -24.77 -7.72
CA ILE A 292 -22.98 -25.37 -8.90
C ILE A 292 -23.66 -26.70 -9.18
N GLU A 293 -24.04 -26.88 -10.44
CA GLU A 293 -24.47 -28.15 -11.00
C GLU A 293 -23.59 -28.50 -12.20
N THR A 294 -23.38 -29.78 -12.44
CA THR A 294 -22.60 -30.27 -13.57
C THR A 294 -23.49 -31.00 -14.56
N ALA A 295 -23.33 -30.70 -15.84
CA ALA A 295 -23.94 -31.43 -16.94
C ALA A 295 -22.84 -31.86 -17.93
N PRO A 296 -23.11 -32.79 -18.87
CA PRO A 296 -22.16 -33.16 -19.92
C PRO A 296 -21.51 -31.93 -20.57
N HIS A 297 -20.19 -31.85 -20.50
CA HIS A 297 -19.38 -30.78 -21.09
C HIS A 297 -19.74 -29.34 -20.63
N THR A 298 -20.49 -29.18 -19.53
CA THR A 298 -21.03 -27.89 -19.10
C THR A 298 -21.06 -27.79 -17.57
N ILE A 299 -20.55 -26.67 -17.04
CA ILE A 299 -20.75 -26.29 -15.64
C ILE A 299 -21.88 -25.25 -15.58
N VAL A 300 -22.92 -25.56 -14.82
CA VAL A 300 -24.05 -24.65 -14.58
C VAL A 300 -23.82 -23.95 -13.25
N VAL A 301 -23.81 -22.62 -13.30
CA VAL A 301 -23.52 -21.74 -12.16
C VAL A 301 -24.77 -20.92 -11.89
N ALA A 302 -25.46 -21.23 -10.80
CA ALA A 302 -26.53 -20.41 -10.27
C ALA A 302 -25.94 -19.41 -9.27
N ILE A 303 -26.30 -18.14 -9.43
CA ILE A 303 -25.72 -17.01 -8.71
C ILE A 303 -26.88 -16.30 -8.04
N ALA A 304 -26.80 -16.11 -6.73
CA ALA A 304 -27.72 -15.31 -5.94
C ALA A 304 -26.94 -14.15 -5.31
N ALA A 305 -27.36 -12.92 -5.62
CA ALA A 305 -26.78 -11.67 -5.13
C ALA A 305 -27.87 -10.61 -5.04
N GLU A 306 -27.49 -9.36 -4.82
CA GLU A 306 -28.42 -8.22 -4.89
C GLU A 306 -29.11 -8.14 -6.28
N ALA A 307 -30.35 -7.65 -6.31
CA ALA A 307 -31.12 -7.48 -7.54
C ALA A 307 -30.45 -6.52 -8.52
N GLU A 308 -30.55 -6.80 -9.82
CA GLU A 308 -30.05 -5.95 -10.91
C GLU A 308 -28.55 -5.57 -10.73
N ARG A 309 -27.75 -6.55 -10.30
CA ARG A 309 -26.33 -6.39 -9.96
C ARG A 309 -25.47 -7.10 -10.99
N ASN A 310 -24.44 -6.41 -11.48
CA ASN A 310 -23.48 -7.01 -12.38
C ASN A 310 -22.64 -8.04 -11.62
N PHE A 311 -22.19 -9.07 -12.30
CA PHE A 311 -21.26 -10.05 -11.76
C PHE A 311 -20.25 -10.50 -12.81
N ARG A 312 -19.13 -11.05 -12.34
CA ARG A 312 -18.13 -11.76 -13.13
C ARG A 312 -17.91 -13.14 -12.52
N VAL A 313 -17.97 -14.16 -13.35
CA VAL A 313 -17.60 -15.54 -13.01
C VAL A 313 -16.36 -15.91 -13.81
N ILE A 314 -15.35 -16.43 -13.12
CA ILE A 314 -14.12 -16.94 -13.74
C ILE A 314 -13.97 -18.41 -13.35
N LEU A 315 -13.64 -19.24 -14.33
CA LEU A 315 -13.38 -20.66 -14.19
C LEU A 315 -11.87 -20.90 -14.21
N PHE A 316 -11.38 -21.66 -13.24
CA PHE A 316 -9.99 -21.98 -13.06
C PHE A 316 -9.78 -23.49 -13.14
N SER A 317 -8.61 -23.91 -13.64
CA SER A 317 -8.20 -25.31 -13.68
C SER A 317 -7.33 -25.73 -12.48
N ASP A 318 -7.04 -24.79 -11.57
CA ASP A 318 -6.32 -25.00 -10.32
C ASP A 318 -7.04 -24.34 -9.13
N ALA A 319 -6.65 -24.76 -7.92
CA ALA A 319 -7.22 -24.28 -6.67
C ALA A 319 -6.75 -22.87 -6.28
N ASP A 320 -5.59 -22.44 -6.78
CA ASP A 320 -4.95 -21.18 -6.42
C ASP A 320 -5.54 -19.99 -7.20
N GLY A 321 -6.41 -20.26 -8.18
CA GLY A 321 -7.08 -19.25 -9.00
C GLY A 321 -6.17 -18.64 -10.06
N MET A 322 -5.22 -19.43 -10.57
CA MET A 322 -4.14 -18.93 -11.43
C MET A 322 -4.47 -19.14 -12.91
N HIS A 323 -4.69 -20.40 -13.31
CA HIS A 323 -4.96 -20.86 -14.67
C HIS A 323 -6.43 -20.73 -15.02
N ASN A 324 -6.78 -19.62 -15.66
CA ASN A 324 -8.13 -19.36 -16.12
C ASN A 324 -8.40 -20.11 -17.43
N VAL A 325 -9.56 -20.76 -17.49
CA VAL A 325 -9.96 -21.58 -18.63
C VAL A 325 -11.26 -21.09 -19.26
N GLY A 326 -11.84 -20.03 -18.73
CA GLY A 326 -13.05 -19.40 -19.22
C GLY A 326 -13.70 -18.49 -18.20
N GLY A 327 -14.62 -17.66 -18.64
CA GLY A 327 -15.36 -16.78 -17.74
C GLY A 327 -16.55 -16.16 -18.43
N VAL A 328 -17.43 -15.57 -17.65
CA VAL A 328 -18.60 -14.88 -18.14
C VAL A 328 -18.95 -13.72 -17.22
N THR A 329 -19.37 -12.62 -17.82
CA THR A 329 -19.99 -11.51 -17.11
C THR A 329 -21.50 -11.52 -17.33
N GLY A 330 -22.25 -10.94 -16.41
CA GLY A 330 -23.69 -10.87 -16.52
C GLY A 330 -24.29 -9.94 -15.48
N HIS A 331 -25.61 -9.94 -15.40
CA HIS A 331 -26.36 -9.28 -14.34
C HIS A 331 -27.39 -10.24 -13.75
N THR A 332 -27.70 -10.07 -12.48
CA THR A 332 -28.84 -10.70 -11.81
C THR A 332 -30.15 -10.05 -12.28
N ASP A 333 -31.24 -10.81 -12.21
CA ASP A 333 -32.58 -10.29 -12.47
C ASP A 333 -33.11 -9.47 -11.27
N GLN A 334 -34.38 -9.08 -11.35
CA GLN A 334 -35.08 -8.34 -10.30
C GLN A 334 -35.18 -9.10 -8.96
N THR A 335 -35.01 -10.42 -8.98
CA THR A 335 -35.02 -11.26 -7.77
C THR A 335 -33.62 -11.48 -7.20
N GLY A 336 -32.58 -10.99 -7.88
CA GLY A 336 -31.20 -11.20 -7.46
C GLY A 336 -30.59 -12.52 -7.95
N VAL A 337 -31.23 -13.21 -8.91
CA VAL A 337 -30.78 -14.52 -9.39
C VAL A 337 -30.27 -14.43 -10.83
N ALA A 338 -29.24 -15.20 -11.14
CA ALA A 338 -28.80 -15.47 -12.51
C ALA A 338 -28.28 -16.89 -12.65
N VAL A 339 -28.47 -17.49 -13.82
CA VAL A 339 -27.88 -18.78 -14.17
C VAL A 339 -26.98 -18.63 -15.39
N ARG A 340 -25.78 -19.20 -15.32
CA ARG A 340 -24.82 -19.21 -16.43
C ARG A 340 -24.37 -20.64 -16.72
N ARG A 341 -24.20 -20.91 -18.01
CA ARG A 341 -23.69 -22.20 -18.51
C ARG A 341 -22.30 -21.94 -19.10
N LEU A 342 -21.31 -22.58 -18.52
CA LEU A 342 -19.91 -22.47 -18.91
C LEU A 342 -19.50 -23.78 -19.60
N PRO A 343 -19.22 -23.75 -20.92
CA PRO A 343 -18.67 -24.91 -21.60
C PRO A 343 -17.31 -25.28 -20.99
N ALA A 344 -17.14 -26.56 -20.65
CA ALA A 344 -15.90 -27.06 -20.05
C ALA A 344 -15.67 -28.52 -20.47
N ARG A 345 -14.41 -28.92 -20.59
CA ARG A 345 -14.05 -30.33 -20.85
C ARG A 345 -14.10 -31.13 -19.55
N ALA A 346 -13.99 -32.45 -19.63
CA ALA A 346 -13.79 -33.26 -18.44
C ALA A 346 -12.53 -32.80 -17.70
N GLY A 347 -12.62 -32.68 -16.38
CA GLY A 347 -11.55 -32.09 -15.58
C GLY A 347 -11.98 -31.66 -14.19
N ARG A 348 -11.03 -31.04 -13.49
CA ARG A 348 -11.24 -30.45 -12.18
C ARG A 348 -11.17 -28.94 -12.33
N TYR A 349 -12.15 -28.25 -11.77
CA TYR A 349 -12.27 -26.81 -11.88
C TYR A 349 -12.59 -26.12 -10.55
N TRP A 350 -12.26 -24.84 -10.48
CA TRP A 350 -12.65 -23.94 -9.41
C TRP A 350 -13.31 -22.72 -10.03
N ILE A 351 -14.27 -22.13 -9.34
CA ILE A 351 -14.97 -20.94 -9.79
C ILE A 351 -14.69 -19.80 -8.82
N ARG A 352 -14.50 -18.60 -9.37
CA ARG A 352 -14.57 -17.36 -8.61
C ARG A 352 -15.69 -16.48 -9.15
N CYS A 353 -16.61 -16.09 -8.29
CA CYS A 353 -17.69 -15.16 -8.62
C CYS A 353 -17.55 -13.87 -7.83
N THR A 354 -17.64 -12.74 -8.52
CA THR A 354 -17.52 -11.40 -7.93
C THR A 354 -18.69 -10.54 -8.39
N THR A 355 -19.37 -9.87 -7.45
CA THR A 355 -20.40 -8.86 -7.75
C THR A 355 -19.76 -7.52 -8.02
N LEU A 356 -20.35 -6.73 -8.92
CA LEU A 356 -19.91 -5.40 -9.29
C LEU A 356 -21.05 -4.41 -9.15
N THR A 357 -20.74 -3.28 -8.53
CA THR A 357 -21.62 -2.10 -8.57
C THR A 357 -21.62 -1.46 -9.95
N ARG A 358 -22.56 -0.54 -10.20
CA ARG A 358 -22.58 0.28 -11.43
C ARG A 358 -21.33 1.16 -11.59
N THR A 359 -20.63 1.43 -10.50
CA THR A 359 -19.37 2.19 -10.47
C THR A 359 -18.14 1.29 -10.46
N PHE A 360 -18.29 -0.01 -10.81
CA PHE A 360 -17.21 -0.99 -10.88
C PHE A 360 -16.48 -1.26 -9.56
N LEU A 361 -17.08 -0.92 -8.42
CA LEU A 361 -16.63 -1.45 -7.13
C LEU A 361 -16.97 -2.93 -7.05
N GLU A 362 -16.00 -3.72 -6.61
CA GLU A 362 -16.05 -5.17 -6.63
C GLU A 362 -16.21 -5.74 -5.23
N GLY A 363 -17.21 -6.61 -5.07
CA GLY A 363 -17.45 -7.37 -3.84
C GLY A 363 -16.31 -8.33 -3.54
N ILE A 364 -16.29 -8.85 -2.32
CA ILE A 364 -15.36 -9.93 -1.96
C ILE A 364 -15.73 -11.15 -2.82
N PRO A 365 -14.78 -11.75 -3.57
CA PRO A 365 -15.05 -12.87 -4.44
C PRO A 365 -15.45 -14.12 -3.64
N THR A 366 -16.47 -14.83 -4.12
CA THR A 366 -16.82 -16.18 -3.68
C THR A 366 -16.01 -17.17 -4.50
N ALA A 367 -15.23 -18.02 -3.83
CA ALA A 367 -14.56 -19.15 -4.45
C ALA A 367 -15.34 -20.45 -4.18
N ALA A 368 -15.46 -21.30 -5.19
CA ALA A 368 -16.14 -22.59 -5.07
C ALA A 368 -15.38 -23.67 -5.86
N GLY A 369 -15.23 -24.86 -5.27
CA GLY A 369 -14.54 -25.99 -5.86
C GLY A 369 -13.90 -26.91 -4.80
N PRO A 370 -13.29 -28.03 -5.20
CA PRO A 370 -13.17 -28.50 -6.58
C PRO A 370 -14.50 -28.96 -7.18
N ILE A 371 -14.74 -28.62 -8.44
CA ILE A 371 -15.84 -29.08 -9.28
C ILE A 371 -15.28 -30.16 -10.18
N LEU A 372 -15.84 -31.37 -10.13
CA LEU A 372 -15.41 -32.48 -10.97
C LEU A 372 -16.38 -32.64 -12.13
N LEU A 373 -15.94 -32.30 -13.34
CA LEU A 373 -16.66 -32.59 -14.56
C LEU A 373 -16.15 -33.92 -15.10
N ARG A 374 -17.02 -34.94 -15.11
CA ARG A 374 -16.68 -36.25 -15.69
C ARG A 374 -16.93 -36.22 -17.19
N GLU A 375 -16.11 -36.94 -17.92
CA GLU A 375 -16.46 -37.37 -19.27
C GLU A 375 -17.72 -38.21 -19.19
N ASP A 376 -18.61 -38.08 -20.16
CA ASP A 376 -19.82 -38.92 -20.21
C ASP A 376 -19.39 -40.38 -20.11
N ASN A 377 -19.83 -41.08 -19.06
CA ASN A 377 -19.63 -42.51 -19.00
C ASN A 377 -20.56 -43.12 -20.08
N PRO A 378 -20.01 -43.76 -21.12
CA PRO A 378 -20.79 -44.22 -22.27
C PRO A 378 -21.89 -45.22 -21.91
#